data_AF-A0A7C6S8Y2-F1
#
_entry.id   AF-A0A7C6S8Y2-F1
#
_cell.length_a   1.000
_cell.length_b   1.000
_cell.length_c   1.000
_cell.angle_alpha   90.00
_cell.angle_beta   90.00
_cell.angle_gamma   90.00
#
_symmetry.space_group_name_H-M   'P 1'
#
loop_
_entity.id
_entity.type
_entity.pdbx_description
1 polymer ?
#
loop_
_entity_poly.entity_id
_entity_poly.type
_entity_poly.pdbx_seq_one_letter_code
_entity_poly.pdbx_strand_id
1 'polypeptide(L)'
;MKWGRNDPCPCGSGKKYKDCCLENRVADFQQHKWQRLAHELQDNLFSYAEEERFIPDSEEAFQVYLNIIAEDLFEPLEEPVFVSFVDWFIHDYTLKSQGKSLIRCYLVEKERELGPMEKELLQNWADSHISLLRVLAVGEEWLVLEDLLVGGEYLVQESNLAQGIVSGSILLARLIKVGDNFQLSGAALEFTPLLREEILALVTSYYISWQEDNRGKAWKEFLKQEGFKIPSLIAAVMEGEEASLPRLGAQGQDKGGEEGDQEWPEAQQLVTQILEQYYRRWVDLSVPAFSGKTPREMCRTPEGRQKVENLLKDLEQLELKRRDNGEPYFDFNNVRSLLGIKTNKYPGQRLLDSSYREVSRLLEENGDNKTWVSTAKRVWYDFYQQARPQVKKANAWAAAVIYTMARLFSERDITQKDLAHRYQVAPGTISNHYRTIWQTLNLKRFDQRYTR
;
A
#
# COMPACT_ATOMS: atom_id res chain seq x y z
N MET A 1 19.22 -41.93 -16.93
CA MET A 1 19.01 -43.09 -16.02
C MET A 1 17.75 -42.84 -15.21
N LYS A 2 16.84 -43.81 -15.12
CA LYS A 2 15.72 -43.79 -14.16
C LYS A 2 16.15 -44.64 -12.95
N TRP A 3 16.35 -44.01 -11.80
CA TRP A 3 16.68 -44.70 -10.55
C TRP A 3 15.43 -45.40 -10.00
N GLY A 4 15.54 -46.67 -9.65
CA GLY A 4 14.49 -47.46 -9.02
C GLY A 4 14.19 -46.97 -7.61
N ARG A 5 12.93 -47.08 -7.16
CA ARG A 5 12.49 -46.56 -5.84
C ARG A 5 13.33 -47.07 -4.65
N ASN A 6 13.85 -48.29 -4.71
CA ASN A 6 14.64 -48.88 -3.63
C ASN A 6 16.16 -48.76 -3.83
N ASP A 7 16.63 -48.11 -4.90
CA ASP A 7 18.06 -47.95 -5.17
C ASP A 7 18.70 -46.98 -4.16
N PRO A 8 20.02 -47.08 -3.90
CA PRO A 8 20.75 -46.07 -3.14
C PRO A 8 20.54 -44.68 -3.76
N CYS A 9 20.22 -43.69 -2.93
CA CYS A 9 19.89 -42.36 -3.40
C CYS A 9 21.10 -41.67 -4.07
N PRO A 10 20.95 -41.10 -5.29
CA PRO A 10 22.08 -40.54 -6.04
C PRO A 10 22.66 -39.25 -5.42
N CYS A 11 22.03 -38.67 -4.39
CA CYS A 11 22.57 -37.51 -3.67
C CYS A 11 23.66 -37.86 -2.66
N GLY A 12 23.98 -39.15 -2.48
CA GLY A 12 25.02 -39.59 -1.55
C GLY A 12 24.59 -39.66 -0.08
N SER A 13 23.30 -39.54 0.22
CA SER A 13 22.78 -39.60 1.59
C SER A 13 22.84 -40.97 2.27
N GLY A 14 23.14 -42.03 1.51
CA GLY A 14 23.13 -43.42 2.00
C GLY A 14 21.73 -44.02 2.23
N LYS A 15 20.65 -43.25 2.07
CA LYS A 15 19.25 -43.72 2.15
C LYS A 15 18.78 -44.31 0.81
N LYS A 16 17.67 -45.04 0.81
CA LYS A 16 16.98 -45.46 -0.44
C LYS A 16 16.38 -44.23 -1.13
N TYR A 17 16.35 -44.23 -2.46
CA TYR A 17 15.88 -43.10 -3.26
C TYR A 17 14.45 -42.65 -2.88
N LYS A 18 13.56 -43.60 -2.59
CA LYS A 18 12.19 -43.33 -2.15
C LYS A 18 12.06 -42.63 -0.78
N ASP A 19 13.02 -42.83 0.12
CA ASP A 19 13.02 -42.35 1.51
C ASP A 19 13.95 -41.11 1.65
N CYS A 20 14.26 -40.45 0.53
CA CYS A 20 15.17 -39.31 0.45
C CYS A 20 14.76 -38.38 -0.70
N CYS A 21 15.52 -38.29 -1.80
CA CYS A 21 15.25 -37.30 -2.84
C CYS A 21 13.90 -37.45 -3.54
N LEU A 22 13.30 -38.66 -3.58
CA LEU A 22 11.96 -38.82 -4.11
C LEU A 22 10.90 -38.28 -3.13
N GLU A 23 11.08 -38.51 -1.83
CA GLU A 23 10.20 -37.99 -0.77
C GLU A 23 10.29 -36.46 -0.70
N ASN A 24 11.51 -35.91 -0.73
CA ASN A 24 11.72 -34.46 -0.83
C ASN A 24 11.08 -33.87 -2.10
N ARG A 25 11.16 -34.55 -3.25
CA ARG A 25 10.47 -34.11 -4.48
C ARG A 25 8.95 -34.15 -4.36
N VAL A 26 8.39 -35.13 -3.65
CA VAL A 26 6.95 -35.22 -3.40
C VAL A 26 6.50 -34.14 -2.43
N ALA A 27 7.28 -33.88 -1.38
CA ALA A 27 7.05 -32.77 -0.44
C ALA A 27 7.08 -31.41 -1.16
N ASP A 28 8.07 -31.20 -2.04
CA ASP A 28 8.21 -29.98 -2.86
C ASP A 28 7.00 -29.77 -3.80
N PHE A 29 6.54 -30.84 -4.47
CA PHE A 29 5.35 -30.78 -5.33
C PHE A 29 4.06 -30.52 -4.53
N GLN A 30 3.90 -31.13 -3.35
CA GLN A 30 2.75 -30.88 -2.47
C GLN A 30 2.77 -29.44 -1.95
N GLN A 31 3.94 -28.93 -1.54
CA GLN A 31 4.07 -27.56 -1.06
C GLN A 31 3.73 -26.52 -2.14
N HIS A 32 4.17 -26.73 -3.38
CA HIS A 32 3.76 -25.88 -4.50
C HIS A 32 2.24 -25.90 -4.73
N LYS A 33 1.59 -27.05 -4.54
CA LYS A 33 0.13 -27.14 -4.63
C LYS A 33 -0.55 -26.36 -3.51
N TRP A 34 -0.05 -26.44 -2.28
CA TRP A 34 -0.53 -25.63 -1.15
C TRP A 34 -0.39 -24.14 -1.42
N GLN A 35 0.77 -23.70 -1.90
CA GLN A 35 1.02 -22.29 -2.23
C GLN A 35 0.06 -21.76 -3.29
N ARG A 36 -0.16 -22.54 -4.36
CA ARG A 36 -1.09 -22.13 -5.42
C ARG A 36 -2.52 -22.02 -4.90
N LEU A 37 -2.99 -23.01 -4.15
CA LEU A 37 -4.32 -22.98 -3.54
C LEU A 37 -4.47 -21.82 -2.55
N ALA A 38 -3.40 -21.49 -1.81
CA ALA A 38 -3.40 -20.38 -0.88
C ALA A 38 -3.65 -19.04 -1.60
N HIS A 39 -2.90 -18.77 -2.68
CA HIS A 39 -3.10 -17.54 -3.47
C HIS A 39 -4.53 -17.50 -4.06
N GLU A 40 -4.99 -18.60 -4.67
CA GLU A 40 -6.35 -18.68 -5.23
C GLU A 40 -7.44 -18.43 -4.15
N LEU A 41 -7.25 -18.92 -2.93
CA LEU A 41 -8.20 -18.72 -1.83
C LEU A 41 -8.17 -17.29 -1.25
N GLN A 42 -7.01 -16.65 -1.17
CA GLN A 42 -6.89 -15.25 -0.76
C GLN A 42 -7.65 -14.34 -1.73
N ASP A 43 -7.45 -14.52 -3.05
CA ASP A 43 -8.19 -13.78 -4.09
C ASP A 43 -9.70 -14.01 -4.02
N ASN A 44 -10.11 -15.25 -3.74
CA ASN A 44 -11.52 -15.60 -3.59
C ASN A 44 -12.15 -14.98 -2.33
N LEU A 45 -11.44 -14.95 -1.21
CA LEU A 45 -11.90 -14.30 0.02
C LEU A 45 -12.03 -12.79 -0.17
N PHE A 46 -11.09 -12.18 -0.90
CA PHE A 46 -11.16 -10.77 -1.26
C PHE A 46 -12.39 -10.47 -2.14
N SER A 47 -12.56 -11.23 -3.23
CA SER A 47 -13.73 -11.10 -4.12
C SER A 47 -15.05 -11.32 -3.38
N TYR A 48 -15.07 -12.26 -2.43
CA TYR A 48 -16.23 -12.52 -1.58
C TYR A 48 -16.52 -11.36 -0.63
N ALA A 49 -15.49 -10.68 -0.11
CA ALA A 49 -15.64 -9.49 0.72
C ALA A 49 -16.20 -8.27 -0.03
N GLU A 50 -16.04 -8.21 -1.35
CA GLU A 50 -16.57 -7.14 -2.20
C GLU A 50 -18.05 -7.33 -2.59
N GLU A 51 -18.67 -8.47 -2.26
CA GLU A 51 -20.08 -8.71 -2.60
C GLU A 51 -21.01 -7.66 -1.95
N GLU A 52 -22.01 -7.18 -2.70
CA GLU A 52 -22.89 -6.09 -2.28
C GLU A 52 -23.57 -6.32 -0.91
N ARG A 53 -23.80 -7.58 -0.53
CA ARG A 53 -24.42 -7.93 0.75
C ARG A 53 -23.55 -7.65 1.97
N PHE A 54 -22.22 -7.59 1.83
CA PHE A 54 -21.30 -7.30 2.93
C PHE A 54 -20.94 -5.82 3.03
N ILE A 55 -21.40 -5.00 2.08
CA ILE A 55 -21.17 -3.56 2.07
C ILE A 55 -21.56 -2.88 3.40
N PRO A 56 -22.74 -3.13 4.00
CA PRO A 56 -23.09 -2.46 5.25
C PRO A 56 -22.17 -2.86 6.41
N ASP A 57 -21.78 -4.13 6.48
CA ASP A 57 -20.85 -4.65 7.48
C ASP A 57 -19.44 -4.06 7.27
N SER A 58 -18.97 -3.93 6.02
CA SER A 58 -17.65 -3.37 5.72
C SER A 58 -17.57 -1.87 6.02
N GLU A 59 -18.62 -1.09 5.72
CA GLU A 59 -18.71 0.32 6.09
C GLU A 59 -18.63 0.50 7.61
N GLU A 60 -19.37 -0.30 8.37
CA GLU A 60 -19.33 -0.22 9.82
C GLU A 60 -17.96 -0.66 10.38
N ALA A 61 -17.43 -1.78 9.92
CA ALA A 61 -16.11 -2.26 10.30
C ALA A 61 -15.04 -1.18 10.06
N PHE A 62 -15.11 -0.52 8.91
CA PHE A 62 -14.18 0.54 8.54
C PHE A 62 -14.30 1.76 9.46
N GLN A 63 -15.52 2.17 9.84
CA GLN A 63 -15.72 3.24 10.82
C GLN A 63 -15.15 2.85 12.19
N VAL A 64 -15.34 1.61 12.64
CA VAL A 64 -14.76 1.10 13.89
C VAL A 64 -13.23 1.17 13.83
N TYR A 65 -12.65 0.68 12.73
CA TYR A 65 -11.21 0.66 12.52
C TYR A 65 -10.63 2.09 12.50
N LEU A 66 -11.24 3.00 11.74
CA LEU A 66 -10.81 4.40 11.65
C LEU A 66 -10.91 5.15 12.98
N ASN A 67 -11.98 4.97 13.76
CA ASN A 67 -12.12 5.62 15.06
C ASN A 67 -11.05 5.20 16.07
N ILE A 68 -10.36 4.10 15.82
CA ILE A 68 -9.29 3.56 16.67
C ILE A 68 -7.91 3.98 16.15
N ILE A 69 -7.71 3.97 14.83
CA ILE A 69 -6.43 4.28 14.20
C ILE A 69 -6.22 5.78 13.98
N ALA A 70 -7.30 6.58 13.88
CA ALA A 70 -7.22 7.98 13.47
C ALA A 70 -8.10 8.89 14.35
N GLU A 71 -7.56 9.37 15.47
CA GLU A 71 -8.14 10.55 16.15
C GLU A 71 -8.01 11.82 15.27
N ASP A 72 -7.09 11.84 14.29
CA ASP A 72 -6.84 12.97 13.38
C ASP A 72 -7.13 12.63 11.90
N LEU A 73 -8.40 12.44 11.54
CA LEU A 73 -8.82 12.26 10.13
C LEU A 73 -8.78 13.58 9.34
N PHE A 74 -7.58 13.98 8.92
CA PHE A 74 -7.35 14.81 7.73
C PHE A 74 -6.30 14.24 6.76
N GLU A 75 -5.73 13.06 7.03
CA GLU A 75 -4.82 12.38 6.11
C GLU A 75 -5.47 11.18 5.41
N PRO A 76 -5.15 10.90 4.13
CA PRO A 76 -5.69 9.75 3.43
C PRO A 76 -5.00 8.50 3.97
N LEU A 77 -5.78 7.47 4.26
CA LEU A 77 -5.29 6.16 4.69
C LEU A 77 -4.08 5.72 3.86
N GLU A 78 -2.97 5.48 4.55
CA GLU A 78 -1.80 4.86 3.94
C GLU A 78 -2.12 3.42 3.51
N GLU A 79 -1.47 2.95 2.45
CA GLU A 79 -1.68 1.62 1.88
C GLU A 79 -1.52 0.49 2.92
N PRO A 80 -0.50 0.46 3.80
CA PRO A 80 -0.37 -0.58 4.83
C PRO A 80 -1.52 -0.60 5.84
N VAL A 81 -2.10 0.56 6.15
CA VAL A 81 -3.23 0.69 7.08
C VAL A 81 -4.50 0.09 6.46
N PHE A 82 -4.72 0.33 5.16
CA PHE A 82 -5.84 -0.26 4.44
C PHE A 82 -5.71 -1.78 4.30
N VAL A 83 -4.51 -2.28 3.97
CA VAL A 83 -4.25 -3.73 3.89
C VAL A 83 -4.50 -4.41 5.25
N SER A 84 -4.08 -3.78 6.34
CA SER A 84 -4.35 -4.26 7.71
C SER A 84 -5.85 -4.30 8.04
N PHE A 85 -6.61 -3.28 7.60
CA PHE A 85 -8.07 -3.26 7.75
C PHE A 85 -8.72 -4.44 7.00
N VAL A 86 -8.34 -4.69 5.75
CA VAL A 86 -8.92 -5.76 4.93
C VAL A 86 -8.63 -7.13 5.56
N ASP A 87 -7.40 -7.37 6.02
CA ASP A 87 -7.04 -8.60 6.74
C ASP A 87 -7.90 -8.79 7.99
N TRP A 88 -8.03 -7.76 8.83
CA TRP A 88 -8.88 -7.81 10.01
C TRP A 88 -10.36 -8.07 9.68
N PHE A 89 -10.90 -7.39 8.65
CA PHE A 89 -12.29 -7.56 8.24
C PHE A 89 -12.58 -9.00 7.79
N ILE A 90 -11.66 -9.61 7.03
CA ILE A 90 -11.82 -10.97 6.53
C ILE A 90 -11.72 -12.00 7.67
N HIS A 91 -10.72 -11.86 8.54
CA HIS A 91 -10.36 -12.90 9.49
C HIS A 91 -11.12 -12.82 10.82
N ASP A 92 -11.32 -11.61 11.34
CA ASP A 92 -11.68 -11.40 12.76
C ASP A 92 -12.93 -10.53 12.99
N TYR A 93 -13.27 -9.60 12.07
CA TYR A 93 -14.49 -8.81 12.23
C TYR A 93 -15.73 -9.72 12.22
N THR A 94 -16.58 -9.57 13.24
CA THR A 94 -17.83 -10.34 13.35
C THR A 94 -18.94 -9.62 12.59
N LEU A 95 -19.30 -10.15 11.42
CA LEU A 95 -20.38 -9.61 10.59
C LEU A 95 -21.69 -9.61 11.38
N LYS A 96 -22.36 -8.47 11.51
CA LYS A 96 -23.64 -8.36 12.22
C LYS A 96 -24.75 -9.16 11.56
N SER A 97 -24.71 -9.23 10.23
CA SER A 97 -25.67 -10.00 9.43
C SER A 97 -25.59 -11.51 9.68
N GLN A 98 -24.44 -12.03 10.11
CA GLN A 98 -24.16 -13.48 10.16
C GLN A 98 -23.67 -14.00 11.53
N GLY A 99 -23.26 -13.10 12.43
CA GLY A 99 -22.73 -13.43 13.77
C GLY A 99 -21.38 -14.19 13.75
N LYS A 100 -20.63 -14.14 12.66
CA LYS A 100 -19.33 -14.81 12.49
C LYS A 100 -18.43 -14.02 11.54
N SER A 101 -17.14 -14.35 11.47
CA SER A 101 -16.21 -13.70 10.55
C SER A 101 -16.45 -14.08 9.09
N LEU A 102 -15.99 -13.23 8.17
CA LEU A 102 -16.22 -13.39 6.74
C LEU A 102 -15.62 -14.70 6.20
N ILE A 103 -14.41 -15.06 6.62
CA ILE A 103 -13.79 -16.35 6.28
C ILE A 103 -14.61 -17.55 6.80
N ARG A 104 -15.25 -17.44 7.98
CA ARG A 104 -16.15 -18.47 8.51
C ARG A 104 -17.47 -18.54 7.74
N CYS A 105 -18.00 -17.42 7.25
CA CYS A 105 -19.13 -17.42 6.32
C CYS A 105 -18.76 -18.15 5.02
N TYR A 106 -17.62 -17.81 4.43
CA TYR A 106 -17.13 -18.44 3.21
C TYR A 106 -17.01 -19.97 3.36
N LEU A 107 -16.39 -20.44 4.45
CA LEU A 107 -16.27 -21.87 4.77
C LEU A 107 -17.61 -22.61 4.79
N VAL A 108 -18.66 -21.99 5.35
CA VAL A 108 -19.99 -22.59 5.47
C VAL A 108 -20.72 -22.58 4.14
N GLU A 109 -20.73 -21.44 3.44
CA GLU A 109 -21.45 -21.28 2.19
C GLU A 109 -20.84 -22.11 1.06
N LYS A 110 -19.51 -22.21 1.02
CA LYS A 110 -18.75 -22.94 0.01
C LYS A 110 -18.41 -24.37 0.40
N GLU A 111 -18.96 -24.91 1.49
CA GLU A 111 -18.61 -26.22 2.03
C GLU A 111 -18.63 -27.35 0.99
N ARG A 112 -19.57 -27.32 0.04
CA ARG A 112 -19.72 -28.35 -1.01
C ARG A 112 -18.79 -28.15 -2.21
N GLU A 113 -18.30 -26.93 -2.41
CA GLU A 113 -17.39 -26.55 -3.49
C GLU A 113 -15.92 -26.74 -3.08
N LEU A 114 -15.61 -26.62 -1.79
CA LEU A 114 -14.26 -26.72 -1.25
C LEU A 114 -13.80 -28.18 -1.11
N GLY A 115 -12.61 -28.47 -1.66
CA GLY A 115 -11.91 -29.72 -1.41
C GLY A 115 -11.27 -29.79 -0.02
N PRO A 116 -10.66 -30.94 0.33
CA PRO A 116 -10.07 -31.14 1.67
C PRO A 116 -8.93 -30.17 1.99
N MET A 117 -8.08 -29.86 1.00
CA MET A 117 -6.94 -28.95 1.18
C MET A 117 -7.42 -27.51 1.39
N GLU A 118 -8.42 -27.08 0.62
CA GLU A 118 -8.99 -25.74 0.75
C GLU A 118 -9.67 -25.55 2.11
N LYS A 119 -10.41 -26.56 2.58
CA LYS A 119 -11.00 -26.54 3.92
C LYS A 119 -9.95 -26.45 5.01
N GLU A 120 -8.86 -27.20 4.88
CA GLU A 120 -7.76 -27.18 5.85
C GLU A 120 -7.08 -25.80 5.91
N LEU A 121 -6.76 -25.19 4.76
CA LEU A 121 -6.21 -23.83 4.71
C LEU A 121 -7.15 -22.83 5.38
N LEU A 122 -8.40 -22.76 4.93
CA LEU A 122 -9.38 -21.80 5.42
C LEU A 122 -9.68 -21.98 6.91
N GLN A 123 -9.71 -23.22 7.42
CA GLN A 123 -9.89 -23.48 8.86
C GLN A 123 -8.70 -22.96 9.65
N ASN A 124 -7.48 -23.30 9.25
CA ASN A 124 -6.26 -22.82 9.90
C ASN A 124 -6.18 -21.28 9.87
N TRP A 125 -6.57 -20.65 8.76
CA TRP A 125 -6.57 -19.19 8.61
C TRP A 125 -7.70 -18.52 9.37
N ALA A 126 -8.85 -19.18 9.52
CA ALA A 126 -9.93 -18.67 10.35
C ALA A 126 -9.60 -18.76 11.85
N ASP A 127 -8.69 -19.66 12.24
CA ASP A 127 -8.20 -19.82 13.62
C ASP A 127 -6.92 -19.04 13.92
N SER A 128 -6.30 -18.43 12.91
CA SER A 128 -5.14 -17.56 13.10
C SER A 128 -5.52 -16.24 13.78
N HIS A 129 -4.50 -15.52 14.24
CA HIS A 129 -4.61 -14.21 14.88
C HIS A 129 -3.39 -13.36 14.51
N ILE A 130 -3.54 -12.04 14.58
CA ILE A 130 -2.39 -11.13 14.61
C ILE A 130 -1.59 -11.36 15.91
N SER A 131 -0.28 -11.18 15.89
CA SER A 131 0.58 -11.34 17.07
C SER A 131 1.85 -10.51 16.98
N LEU A 132 2.56 -10.41 18.11
CA LEU A 132 3.89 -9.83 18.20
C LEU A 132 4.94 -10.92 17.98
N LEU A 133 5.70 -10.80 16.91
CA LEU A 133 6.66 -11.79 16.45
C LEU A 133 8.07 -11.22 16.53
N ARG A 134 8.99 -11.90 17.21
CA ARG A 134 10.41 -11.55 17.20
C ARG A 134 11.13 -12.27 16.06
N VAL A 135 11.89 -11.54 15.27
CA VAL A 135 12.78 -12.12 14.26
C VAL A 135 13.98 -12.76 14.95
N LEU A 136 14.09 -14.08 14.92
CA LEU A 136 15.25 -14.80 15.44
C LEU A 136 16.36 -14.90 14.41
N ALA A 137 16.01 -15.22 13.16
CA ALA A 137 16.97 -15.39 12.07
C ALA A 137 16.38 -14.93 10.73
N VAL A 138 17.25 -14.46 9.85
CA VAL A 138 16.93 -13.95 8.51
C VAL A 138 17.75 -14.74 7.48
N GLY A 139 17.08 -15.34 6.50
CA GLY A 139 17.68 -15.93 5.31
C GLY A 139 17.42 -15.10 4.06
N GLU A 140 17.71 -15.64 2.87
CA GLU A 140 17.45 -14.92 1.61
C GLU A 140 15.96 -14.75 1.31
N GLU A 141 15.14 -15.77 1.61
CA GLU A 141 13.68 -15.79 1.32
C GLU A 141 12.86 -16.34 2.50
N TRP A 142 13.43 -16.34 3.70
CA TRP A 142 12.78 -16.89 4.87
C TRP A 142 13.17 -16.17 6.15
N LEU A 143 12.28 -16.25 7.13
CA LEU A 143 12.46 -15.75 8.49
C LEU A 143 12.19 -16.87 9.49
N VAL A 144 12.91 -16.87 10.59
CA VAL A 144 12.51 -17.61 11.79
C VAL A 144 11.92 -16.61 12.76
N LEU A 145 10.62 -16.78 13.05
CA LEU A 145 9.86 -15.90 13.92
C LEU A 145 9.47 -16.62 15.20
N GLU A 146 9.61 -15.95 16.33
CA GLU A 146 9.09 -16.40 17.63
C GLU A 146 7.86 -15.57 18.00
N ASP A 147 6.76 -16.23 18.34
CA ASP A 147 5.59 -15.55 18.87
C ASP A 147 5.78 -15.21 20.35
N LEU A 148 5.81 -13.92 20.68
CA LEU A 148 6.09 -13.43 22.02
C LEU A 148 4.90 -13.50 22.98
N LEU A 149 3.68 -13.71 22.47
CA LEU A 149 2.44 -13.64 23.26
C LEU A 149 1.84 -15.02 23.52
N VAL A 150 1.73 -15.86 22.48
CA VAL A 150 1.21 -17.23 22.59
C VAL A 150 2.31 -18.29 22.59
N GLY A 151 3.55 -17.90 22.26
CA GLY A 151 4.67 -18.81 22.15
C GLY A 151 4.72 -19.59 20.84
N GLY A 152 5.88 -20.18 20.56
CA GLY A 152 6.13 -20.98 19.37
C GLY A 152 7.14 -20.32 18.43
N GLU A 153 7.85 -21.15 17.68
CA GLU A 153 8.82 -20.73 16.67
C GLU A 153 8.37 -21.24 15.30
N TYR A 154 8.44 -20.37 14.31
CA TYR A 154 7.88 -20.60 12.99
C TYR A 154 8.91 -20.25 11.91
N LEU A 155 9.15 -21.19 10.99
CA LEU A 155 9.83 -20.91 9.74
C LEU A 155 8.82 -20.35 8.75
N VAL A 156 9.02 -19.09 8.39
CA VAL A 156 8.13 -18.33 7.51
C VAL A 156 8.85 -18.11 6.19
N GLN A 157 8.18 -18.45 5.08
CA GLN A 157 8.67 -18.03 3.77
C GLN A 157 8.23 -16.61 3.54
N GLU A 158 9.20 -15.70 3.52
CA GLU A 158 8.95 -14.30 3.19
C GLU A 158 10.14 -13.66 2.49
N SER A 159 10.00 -13.42 1.19
CA SER A 159 11.08 -12.92 0.34
C SER A 159 11.25 -11.40 0.43
N ASN A 160 10.14 -10.66 0.60
CA ASN A 160 10.17 -9.20 0.59
C ASN A 160 10.66 -8.66 1.94
N LEU A 161 10.12 -9.18 3.04
CA LEU A 161 10.49 -8.71 4.38
C LEU A 161 11.90 -9.14 4.78
N ALA A 162 12.36 -10.32 4.32
CA ALA A 162 13.73 -10.78 4.55
C ALA A 162 14.79 -9.81 3.98
N GLN A 163 14.42 -9.01 2.97
CA GLN A 163 15.27 -7.95 2.44
C GLN A 163 15.12 -6.68 3.28
N GLY A 164 15.97 -6.52 4.29
CA GLY A 164 16.09 -5.28 5.06
C GLY A 164 15.73 -5.40 6.54
N ILE A 165 14.99 -6.45 6.92
CA ILE A 165 14.70 -6.72 8.34
C ILE A 165 15.94 -7.22 9.07
N VAL A 166 16.08 -6.82 10.33
CA VAL A 166 17.20 -7.24 11.19
C VAL A 166 16.76 -8.29 12.21
N SER A 167 17.68 -9.20 12.54
CA SER A 167 17.46 -10.12 13.68
C SER A 167 17.24 -9.30 14.96
N GLY A 168 16.22 -9.69 15.73
CA GLY A 168 15.73 -8.99 16.89
C GLY A 168 14.56 -8.05 16.62
N SER A 169 14.26 -7.67 15.36
CA SER A 169 13.12 -6.82 15.04
C SER A 169 11.82 -7.43 15.56
N ILE A 170 10.88 -6.57 15.94
CA ILE A 170 9.54 -6.98 16.37
C ILE A 170 8.57 -6.69 15.23
N LEU A 171 7.78 -7.68 14.87
CA LEU A 171 6.74 -7.57 13.86
C LEU A 171 5.38 -7.68 14.52
N LEU A 172 4.44 -6.82 14.14
CA LEU A 172 3.02 -7.07 14.34
C LEU A 172 2.44 -7.57 13.02
N ALA A 173 2.12 -8.86 12.97
CA ALA A 173 1.63 -9.51 11.75
C ALA A 173 0.78 -10.76 12.08
N ARG A 174 0.02 -11.25 11.09
CA ARG A 174 -0.73 -12.51 11.19
C ARG A 174 0.04 -13.64 10.52
N LEU A 175 0.30 -14.72 11.26
CA LEU A 175 0.83 -15.96 10.70
C LEU A 175 -0.29 -16.85 10.16
N ILE A 176 -0.20 -17.22 8.88
CA ILE A 176 -1.09 -18.18 8.24
C ILE A 176 -0.33 -19.44 7.83
N LYS A 177 -0.94 -20.60 8.06
CA LYS A 177 -0.35 -21.90 7.72
C LYS A 177 -0.65 -22.26 6.25
N VAL A 178 0.37 -22.63 5.49
CA VAL A 178 0.27 -23.03 4.08
C VAL A 178 1.02 -24.34 3.88
N GLY A 179 0.30 -25.45 3.99
CA GLY A 179 0.90 -26.78 4.01
C GLY A 179 1.77 -26.98 5.25
N ASP A 180 3.05 -27.29 5.03
CA ASP A 180 4.03 -27.50 6.11
C ASP A 180 4.75 -26.20 6.53
N ASN A 181 4.53 -25.10 5.80
CA ASN A 181 5.18 -23.81 6.03
C ASN A 181 4.22 -22.75 6.56
N PHE A 182 4.77 -21.62 7.02
CA PHE A 182 4.02 -20.42 7.40
C PHE A 182 4.31 -19.26 6.45
N GLN A 183 3.33 -18.36 6.34
CA GLN A 183 3.40 -17.10 5.59
C GLN A 183 2.79 -15.97 6.44
N LEU A 184 3.11 -14.73 6.09
CA LEU A 184 2.44 -13.56 6.66
C LEU A 184 1.19 -13.23 5.84
N SER A 185 0.13 -12.80 6.52
CA SER A 185 -1.10 -12.28 5.90
C SER A 185 -1.23 -10.79 6.17
N GLY A 186 -1.71 -10.05 5.17
CA GLY A 186 -1.89 -8.60 5.26
C GLY A 186 -0.56 -7.84 5.33
N ALA A 187 -0.58 -6.69 5.99
CA ALA A 187 0.61 -5.89 6.22
C ALA A 187 1.32 -6.35 7.50
N ALA A 188 2.66 -6.33 7.47
CA ALA A 188 3.49 -6.50 8.65
C ALA A 188 4.01 -5.14 9.11
N LEU A 189 3.72 -4.75 10.35
CA LEU A 189 4.29 -3.54 10.94
C LEU A 189 5.59 -3.91 11.65
N GLU A 190 6.70 -3.30 11.21
CA GLU A 190 8.01 -3.49 11.81
C GLU A 190 8.30 -2.44 12.89
N PHE A 191 8.82 -2.92 14.02
CA PHE A 191 9.32 -2.10 15.11
C PHE A 191 10.76 -2.48 15.45
N THR A 192 11.54 -1.48 15.87
CA THR A 192 12.92 -1.67 16.29
C THR A 192 13.02 -2.61 17.50
N PRO A 193 14.05 -3.48 17.57
CA PRO A 193 14.29 -4.35 18.73
C PRO A 193 14.38 -3.61 20.07
N LEU A 194 14.74 -2.32 20.02
CA LEU A 194 14.90 -1.48 21.21
C LEU A 194 13.58 -1.22 21.94
N LEU A 195 12.44 -1.33 21.25
CA LEU A 195 11.10 -1.10 21.82
C LEU A 195 10.43 -2.38 22.32
N ARG A 196 11.15 -3.51 22.34
CA ARG A 196 10.57 -4.82 22.66
C ARG A 196 9.90 -4.83 24.03
N GLU A 197 10.60 -4.37 25.07
CA GLU A 197 10.10 -4.46 26.44
C GLU A 197 8.90 -3.51 26.65
N GLU A 198 8.95 -2.33 26.04
CA GLU A 198 7.91 -1.32 26.07
C GLU A 198 6.63 -1.82 25.37
N ILE A 199 6.76 -2.35 24.15
CA ILE A 199 5.64 -2.91 23.38
C ILE A 199 5.03 -4.11 24.12
N LEU A 200 5.85 -5.02 24.64
CA LEU A 200 5.35 -6.17 25.38
C LEU A 200 4.65 -5.76 26.68
N ALA A 201 5.20 -4.80 27.44
CA ALA A 201 4.58 -4.30 28.65
C ALA A 201 3.22 -3.64 28.34
N LEU A 202 3.15 -2.86 27.27
CA LEU A 202 1.92 -2.21 26.82
C LEU A 202 0.83 -3.22 26.45
N VAL A 203 1.15 -4.15 25.55
CA VAL A 203 0.17 -5.14 25.06
C VAL A 203 -0.24 -6.11 26.18
N THR A 204 0.69 -6.49 27.06
CA THR A 204 0.39 -7.32 28.24
C THR A 204 -0.51 -6.59 29.23
N SER A 205 -0.26 -5.31 29.48
CA SER A 205 -1.13 -4.50 30.35
C SER A 205 -2.54 -4.38 29.77
N TYR A 206 -2.64 -4.21 28.44
CA TYR A 206 -3.93 -4.17 27.77
C TYR A 206 -4.68 -5.51 27.86
N TYR A 207 -3.98 -6.62 27.67
CA TYR A 207 -4.54 -7.97 27.86
C TYR A 207 -5.04 -8.19 29.29
N ILE A 208 -4.26 -7.81 30.31
CA ILE A 208 -4.65 -7.94 31.72
C ILE A 208 -5.91 -7.14 32.01
N SER A 209 -5.99 -5.89 31.53
CA SER A 209 -7.19 -5.06 31.69
C SER A 209 -8.40 -5.68 30.99
N TRP A 210 -8.22 -6.16 29.76
CA TRP A 210 -9.29 -6.85 29.01
C TRP A 210 -9.78 -8.12 29.71
N GLN A 211 -8.89 -8.84 30.42
CA GLN A 211 -9.25 -10.02 31.20
C GLN A 211 -10.13 -9.72 32.43
N GLU A 212 -10.20 -8.48 32.92
CA GLU A 212 -11.08 -8.13 34.04
C GLU A 212 -12.56 -8.44 33.71
N ASP A 213 -12.95 -8.13 32.46
CA ASP A 213 -14.26 -8.41 31.89
C ASP A 213 -14.33 -9.77 31.14
N ASN A 214 -13.17 -10.38 30.87
CA ASN A 214 -13.03 -11.59 30.06
C ASN A 214 -12.27 -12.72 30.80
N ARG A 215 -12.59 -12.92 32.09
CA ARG A 215 -11.84 -13.83 32.96
C ARG A 215 -11.67 -15.22 32.37
N GLY A 216 -10.43 -15.70 32.35
CA GLY A 216 -10.06 -17.04 31.90
C GLY A 216 -9.93 -17.21 30.39
N LYS A 217 -10.19 -16.19 29.57
CA LYS A 217 -9.90 -16.23 28.13
C LYS A 217 -8.39 -16.09 27.87
N ALA A 218 -7.86 -16.86 26.93
CA ALA A 218 -6.43 -16.89 26.62
C ALA A 218 -6.05 -15.77 25.63
N TRP A 219 -4.75 -15.66 25.36
CA TRP A 219 -4.18 -14.69 24.42
C TRP A 219 -4.80 -14.75 23.03
N LYS A 220 -5.11 -15.95 22.53
CA LYS A 220 -5.68 -16.12 21.19
C LYS A 220 -7.05 -15.45 21.06
N GLU A 221 -7.90 -15.59 22.06
CA GLU A 221 -9.22 -14.94 22.08
C GLU A 221 -9.10 -13.42 22.18
N PHE A 222 -8.15 -12.92 22.97
CA PHE A 222 -7.84 -11.50 23.05
C PHE A 222 -7.36 -10.97 21.71
N LEU A 223 -6.37 -11.61 21.08
CA LEU A 223 -5.80 -11.16 19.80
C LEU A 223 -6.82 -11.17 18.67
N LYS A 224 -7.76 -12.13 18.65
CA LYS A 224 -8.88 -12.10 17.69
C LYS A 224 -9.86 -10.96 17.91
N GLN A 225 -10.11 -10.55 19.15
CA GLN A 225 -11.11 -9.51 19.46
C GLN A 225 -10.52 -8.10 19.44
N GLU A 226 -9.30 -7.94 19.94
CA GLU A 226 -8.69 -6.65 20.26
C GLU A 226 -7.38 -6.41 19.50
N GLY A 227 -6.83 -7.42 18.81
CA GLY A 227 -5.50 -7.33 18.20
C GLY A 227 -5.36 -6.21 17.17
N PHE A 228 -6.44 -5.86 16.47
CA PHE A 228 -6.46 -4.75 15.51
C PHE A 228 -6.26 -3.36 16.16
N LYS A 229 -6.37 -3.24 17.48
CA LYS A 229 -6.14 -2.00 18.24
C LYS A 229 -4.68 -1.80 18.64
N ILE A 230 -3.87 -2.87 18.56
CA ILE A 230 -2.45 -2.84 18.97
C ILE A 230 -1.64 -1.77 18.21
N PRO A 231 -1.80 -1.56 16.88
CA PRO A 231 -1.07 -0.51 16.18
C PRO A 231 -1.23 0.87 16.82
N SER A 232 -2.46 1.29 17.13
CA SER A 232 -2.74 2.58 17.78
C SER A 232 -2.13 2.69 19.17
N LEU A 233 -2.15 1.60 19.94
CA LEU A 233 -1.54 1.58 21.28
C LEU A 233 -0.03 1.85 21.17
N ILE A 234 0.64 1.17 20.25
CA ILE A 234 2.09 1.35 20.05
C ILE A 234 2.38 2.77 19.55
N ALA A 235 1.61 3.27 18.59
CA ALA A 235 1.77 4.62 18.05
C ALA A 235 1.68 5.71 19.15
N ALA A 236 0.66 5.65 20.01
CA ALA A 236 0.48 6.62 21.11
C ALA A 236 1.67 6.67 22.06
N VAL A 237 2.31 5.52 22.35
CA VAL A 237 3.53 5.46 23.18
C VAL A 237 4.74 6.04 22.46
N MET A 238 4.86 5.82 21.15
CA MET A 238 5.99 6.28 20.34
C MET A 238 6.01 7.80 20.16
N GLU A 239 4.86 8.46 20.17
CA GLU A 239 4.73 9.92 20.05
C GLU A 239 5.03 10.68 21.36
N GLY A 240 5.37 9.96 22.44
CA GLY A 240 5.71 10.57 23.73
C GLY A 240 4.50 11.15 24.47
N GLU A 241 3.29 10.82 24.02
CA GLU A 241 2.07 11.03 24.78
C GLU A 241 2.08 10.04 25.97
N GLU A 242 1.62 10.45 27.16
CA GLU A 242 1.26 9.45 28.18
C GLU A 242 0.27 8.50 27.51
N ALA A 243 0.53 7.19 27.55
CA ALA A 243 -0.41 6.18 27.06
C ALA A 243 -1.69 6.22 27.92
N SER A 244 -2.54 7.20 27.67
CA SER A 244 -3.90 7.25 28.18
C SER A 244 -4.66 6.18 27.43
N LEU A 245 -5.16 5.16 28.14
CA LEU A 245 -6.29 4.35 27.67
C LEU A 245 -7.31 5.30 27.00
N PRO A 246 -7.80 5.01 25.78
CA PRO A 246 -8.37 6.03 24.91
C PRO A 246 -9.47 6.84 25.58
N ARG A 247 -9.26 8.16 25.71
CA ARG A 247 -10.28 9.22 25.65
C ARG A 247 -9.70 10.57 25.21
N LEU A 248 -10.04 10.95 23.96
CA LEU A 248 -10.41 12.29 23.47
C LEU A 248 -9.53 13.49 23.89
N GLY A 249 -8.75 13.99 22.92
CA GLY A 249 -8.68 15.44 22.65
C GLY A 249 -7.30 16.11 22.58
N ALA A 250 -6.84 16.29 21.34
CA ALA A 250 -6.23 17.49 20.75
C ALA A 250 -4.82 18.00 21.17
N GLN A 251 -3.93 17.91 20.17
CA GLN A 251 -2.98 18.91 19.63
C GLN A 251 -1.53 19.00 20.17
N GLY A 252 -0.56 18.58 19.33
CA GLY A 252 0.41 19.52 18.73
C GLY A 252 1.88 19.10 18.50
N GLN A 253 2.20 18.75 17.24
CA GLN A 253 3.35 19.20 16.39
C GLN A 253 4.80 18.62 16.51
N ASP A 254 5.23 17.99 15.38
CA ASP A 254 6.34 18.33 14.44
C ASP A 254 7.59 17.39 14.25
N LYS A 255 7.71 16.83 13.02
CA LYS A 255 8.89 16.48 12.15
C LYS A 255 9.76 15.23 12.48
N GLY A 256 10.18 14.36 11.54
CA GLY A 256 10.14 14.24 10.07
C GLY A 256 11.40 13.50 9.54
N GLY A 257 11.30 12.66 8.49
CA GLY A 257 12.45 12.10 7.74
C GLY A 257 12.15 10.89 6.82
N GLU A 258 12.44 11.03 5.51
CA GLU A 258 12.11 10.16 4.36
C GLU A 258 13.24 9.17 3.95
N GLU A 259 12.88 8.03 3.32
CA GLU A 259 13.52 7.28 2.19
C GLU A 259 12.93 5.84 2.13
N GLY A 260 12.45 5.23 1.04
CA GLY A 260 12.29 5.55 -0.38
C GLY A 260 11.83 4.29 -1.15
N ASP A 261 10.87 4.48 -2.07
CA ASP A 261 9.95 3.48 -2.64
C ASP A 261 10.46 2.54 -3.75
N GLN A 262 9.79 1.39 -3.88
CA GLN A 262 9.77 0.55 -5.08
C GLN A 262 8.34 0.03 -5.36
N GLU A 263 7.67 0.59 -6.38
CA GLU A 263 6.23 0.37 -6.68
C GLU A 263 5.89 -0.84 -7.58
N TRP A 264 4.66 -1.35 -7.38
CA TRP A 264 3.99 -2.48 -8.07
C TRP A 264 2.80 -2.01 -8.94
N PRO A 265 2.83 -2.14 -10.29
CA PRO A 265 1.81 -1.56 -11.19
C PRO A 265 0.39 -2.17 -11.19
N GLU A 266 0.21 -3.40 -10.72
CA GLU A 266 -1.10 -4.09 -10.75
C GLU A 266 -1.97 -3.77 -9.51
N ALA A 267 -1.34 -3.51 -8.36
CA ALA A 267 -1.99 -2.96 -7.17
C ALA A 267 -2.51 -1.53 -7.41
N GLN A 268 -1.80 -0.73 -8.21
CA GLN A 268 -2.14 0.67 -8.52
C GLN A 268 -3.51 0.85 -9.18
N GLN A 269 -3.87 0.00 -10.15
CA GLN A 269 -5.17 0.08 -10.81
C GLN A 269 -6.31 -0.34 -9.90
N LEU A 270 -6.06 -1.31 -9.01
CA LEU A 270 -7.03 -1.82 -8.05
C LEU A 270 -7.30 -0.78 -6.94
N VAL A 271 -6.24 -0.19 -6.38
CA VAL A 271 -6.32 0.88 -5.38
C VAL A 271 -7.07 2.10 -5.94
N THR A 272 -6.79 2.50 -7.17
CA THR A 272 -7.49 3.61 -7.82
C THR A 272 -9.00 3.33 -7.97
N GLN A 273 -9.38 2.10 -8.33
CA GLN A 273 -10.79 1.70 -8.45
C GLN A 273 -11.50 1.66 -7.08
N ILE A 274 -10.83 1.18 -6.03
CA ILE A 274 -11.37 1.12 -4.67
C ILE A 274 -11.54 2.52 -4.09
N LEU A 275 -10.54 3.39 -4.24
CA LEU A 275 -10.63 4.80 -3.83
C LEU A 275 -11.73 5.53 -4.61
N GLU A 276 -11.90 5.24 -5.89
CA GLU A 276 -13.00 5.80 -6.68
C GLU A 276 -14.37 5.37 -6.16
N GLN A 277 -14.54 4.11 -5.76
CA GLN A 277 -15.78 3.64 -5.14
C GLN A 277 -16.00 4.27 -3.75
N TYR A 278 -14.95 4.40 -2.94
CA TYR A 278 -14.99 5.00 -1.61
C TYR A 278 -15.41 6.48 -1.67
N TYR A 279 -14.75 7.29 -2.50
CA TYR A 279 -15.04 8.74 -2.60
C TYR A 279 -16.37 9.05 -3.31
N ARG A 280 -16.88 8.14 -4.16
CA ARG A 280 -18.25 8.23 -4.69
C ARG A 280 -19.31 8.08 -3.61
N ARG A 281 -19.02 7.34 -2.54
CA ARG A 281 -19.93 7.11 -1.40
C ARG A 281 -19.75 8.17 -0.31
N TRP A 282 -18.53 8.71 -0.18
CA TRP A 282 -18.21 9.79 0.77
C TRP A 282 -19.17 10.99 0.70
N VAL A 283 -19.70 11.32 -0.49
CA VAL A 283 -20.68 12.42 -0.66
C VAL A 283 -21.98 12.23 0.15
N ASP A 284 -22.28 10.98 0.51
CA ASP A 284 -23.46 10.55 1.27
C ASP A 284 -23.13 10.06 2.68
N LEU A 285 -21.86 10.15 3.12
CA LEU A 285 -21.43 9.82 4.48
C LEU A 285 -21.42 11.05 5.38
N SER A 286 -21.84 10.87 6.64
CA SER A 286 -21.82 11.93 7.64
C SER A 286 -20.37 12.27 7.99
N VAL A 287 -19.99 13.55 7.84
CA VAL A 287 -18.62 14.01 8.11
C VAL A 287 -18.60 14.80 9.43
N PRO A 288 -17.76 14.43 10.42
CA PRO A 288 -17.63 15.15 11.69
C PRO A 288 -17.32 16.65 11.53
N ALA A 289 -16.49 17.02 10.55
CA ALA A 289 -16.19 18.42 10.20
C ALA A 289 -17.42 19.23 9.75
N PHE A 290 -18.52 18.55 9.41
CA PHE A 290 -19.82 19.13 9.07
C PHE A 290 -20.87 18.93 10.17
N SER A 291 -20.42 18.64 11.40
CA SER A 291 -21.27 18.37 12.56
C SER A 291 -22.25 17.21 12.32
N GLY A 292 -21.76 16.14 11.68
CA GLY A 292 -22.55 14.94 11.42
C GLY A 292 -23.46 15.01 10.18
N LYS A 293 -23.28 16.03 9.33
CA LYS A 293 -24.00 16.16 8.05
C LYS A 293 -23.18 15.60 6.91
N THR A 294 -23.85 15.12 5.87
CA THR A 294 -23.20 14.66 4.65
C THR A 294 -22.71 15.83 3.79
N PRO A 295 -21.68 15.65 2.95
CA PRO A 295 -21.30 16.64 1.95
C PRO A 295 -22.49 17.06 1.07
N ARG A 296 -23.35 16.10 0.69
CA ARG A 296 -24.57 16.38 -0.10
C ARG A 296 -25.57 17.26 0.65
N GLU A 297 -25.77 17.03 1.94
CA GLU A 297 -26.64 17.88 2.78
C GLU A 297 -26.05 19.28 2.97
N MET A 298 -24.74 19.37 3.16
CA MET A 298 -24.05 20.65 3.30
C MET A 298 -24.18 21.49 2.03
N CYS A 299 -24.12 20.87 0.85
CA CYS A 299 -24.31 21.53 -0.44
C CYS A 299 -25.72 22.13 -0.68
N ARG A 300 -26.71 21.83 0.19
CA ARG A 300 -28.06 22.41 0.10
C ARG A 300 -28.12 23.89 0.52
N THR A 301 -27.09 24.38 1.22
CA THR A 301 -26.98 25.78 1.65
C THR A 301 -25.76 26.44 1.04
N PRO A 302 -25.77 27.74 0.70
CA PRO A 302 -24.59 28.45 0.18
C PRO A 302 -23.38 28.35 1.12
N GLU A 303 -23.59 28.51 2.43
CA GLU A 303 -22.53 28.47 3.44
C GLU A 303 -21.96 27.05 3.60
N GLY A 304 -22.83 26.04 3.64
CA GLY A 304 -22.42 24.64 3.72
C GLY A 304 -21.70 24.18 2.45
N ARG A 305 -22.17 24.61 1.28
CA ARG A 305 -21.52 24.37 -0.01
C ARG A 305 -20.11 24.95 -0.05
N GLN A 306 -19.91 26.17 0.46
CA GLN A 306 -18.58 26.78 0.53
C GLN A 306 -17.62 25.97 1.42
N LYS A 307 -18.11 25.42 2.54
CA LYS A 307 -17.32 24.54 3.42
C LYS A 307 -16.90 23.25 2.71
N VAL A 308 -17.83 22.62 1.99
CA VAL A 308 -17.53 21.43 1.18
C VAL A 308 -16.54 21.74 0.05
N GLU A 309 -16.70 22.88 -0.61
CA GLU A 309 -15.78 23.30 -1.68
C GLU A 309 -14.35 23.56 -1.18
N ASN A 310 -14.20 24.07 0.05
CA ASN A 310 -12.89 24.26 0.68
C ASN A 310 -12.26 22.91 1.07
N LEU A 311 -13.03 22.03 1.71
CA LEU A 311 -12.55 20.67 2.05
C LEU A 311 -12.09 19.90 0.81
N LEU A 312 -12.87 19.97 -0.29
CA LEU A 312 -12.48 19.37 -1.55
C LEU A 312 -11.19 19.98 -2.13
N LYS A 313 -10.96 21.28 -1.97
CA LYS A 313 -9.69 21.90 -2.39
C LYS A 313 -8.51 21.37 -1.59
N ASP A 314 -8.67 21.20 -0.29
CA ASP A 314 -7.60 20.72 0.59
C ASP A 314 -7.24 19.27 0.25
N LEU A 315 -8.24 18.40 0.07
CA LEU A 315 -8.06 17.02 -0.40
C LEU A 315 -7.42 16.97 -1.80
N GLU A 316 -7.86 17.83 -2.72
CA GLU A 316 -7.26 17.93 -4.06
C GLU A 316 -5.80 18.37 -4.01
N GLN A 317 -5.42 19.28 -3.11
CA GLN A 317 -4.01 19.66 -2.94
C GLN A 317 -3.13 18.51 -2.44
N LEU A 318 -3.69 17.66 -1.58
CA LEU A 318 -2.98 16.52 -1.02
C LEU A 318 -2.71 15.45 -2.10
N GLU A 319 -3.73 15.10 -2.88
CA GLU A 319 -3.58 14.16 -4.01
C GLU A 319 -2.68 14.71 -5.13
N LEU A 320 -2.68 16.03 -5.34
CA LEU A 320 -1.77 16.66 -6.30
C LEU A 320 -0.30 16.53 -5.87
N LYS A 321 0.00 16.56 -4.56
CA LYS A 321 1.36 16.32 -4.06
C LYS A 321 1.79 14.87 -4.30
N ARG A 322 0.91 13.90 -4.00
CA ARG A 322 1.15 12.47 -4.28
C ARG A 322 1.46 12.23 -5.76
N ARG A 323 0.62 12.78 -6.65
CA ARG A 323 0.88 12.75 -8.10
C ARG A 323 2.24 13.32 -8.46
N ASP A 324 2.59 14.47 -7.90
CA ASP A 324 3.84 15.17 -8.22
C ASP A 324 5.08 14.43 -7.69
N ASN A 325 4.90 13.59 -6.65
CA ASN A 325 5.90 12.67 -6.10
C ASN A 325 5.99 11.34 -6.86
N GLY A 326 5.06 11.07 -7.77
CA GLY A 326 4.99 9.80 -8.51
C GLY A 326 4.20 8.71 -7.78
N GLU A 327 3.56 9.04 -6.66
CA GLU A 327 2.70 8.14 -5.89
C GLU A 327 1.30 8.01 -6.55
N PRO A 328 0.54 6.96 -6.23
CA PRO A 328 -0.84 6.81 -6.64
C PRO A 328 -1.70 7.96 -6.10
N TYR A 329 -2.59 8.50 -6.93
CA TYR A 329 -3.41 9.65 -6.57
C TYR A 329 -4.85 9.55 -7.08
N PHE A 330 -5.77 10.21 -6.40
CA PHE A 330 -7.20 10.21 -6.72
C PHE A 330 -7.68 11.53 -7.36
N ASP A 331 -8.56 11.45 -8.37
CA ASP A 331 -9.18 12.63 -9.01
C ASP A 331 -10.59 12.92 -8.44
N PHE A 332 -10.70 14.02 -7.70
CA PHE A 332 -11.94 14.48 -7.08
C PHE A 332 -12.95 15.15 -8.04
N ASN A 333 -12.67 15.25 -9.35
CA ASN A 333 -13.62 15.81 -10.32
C ASN A 333 -14.97 15.06 -10.35
N ASN A 334 -14.94 13.74 -10.21
CA ASN A 334 -16.16 12.91 -10.14
C ASN A 334 -16.97 13.25 -8.88
N VAL A 335 -16.30 13.47 -7.75
CA VAL A 335 -16.92 13.86 -6.46
C VAL A 335 -17.55 15.25 -6.53
N ARG A 336 -16.86 16.23 -7.14
CA ARG A 336 -17.41 17.57 -7.39
C ARG A 336 -18.67 17.52 -8.26
N SER A 337 -18.65 16.69 -9.31
CA SER A 337 -19.81 16.49 -10.19
C SER A 337 -21.02 15.95 -9.43
N LEU A 338 -20.82 14.92 -8.59
CA LEU A 338 -21.88 14.31 -7.77
C LEU A 338 -22.53 15.27 -6.76
N LEU A 339 -21.80 16.30 -6.34
CA LEU A 339 -22.26 17.34 -5.41
C LEU A 339 -22.85 18.58 -6.10
N GLY A 340 -22.89 18.59 -7.44
CA GLY A 340 -23.32 19.76 -8.23
C GLY A 340 -22.39 20.97 -8.05
N ILE A 341 -21.16 20.73 -7.60
CA ILE A 341 -20.09 21.72 -7.45
C ILE A 341 -19.40 21.89 -8.81
N LYS A 342 -18.99 23.12 -9.15
CA LYS A 342 -18.17 23.31 -10.36
C LYS A 342 -16.91 22.46 -10.20
N THR A 343 -16.72 21.50 -11.10
CA THR A 343 -15.49 20.73 -11.22
C THR A 343 -14.34 21.72 -11.33
N ASN A 344 -13.32 21.57 -10.49
CA ASN A 344 -12.12 22.36 -10.66
C ASN A 344 -11.53 21.93 -12.01
N LYS A 345 -11.27 22.90 -12.89
CA LYS A 345 -10.39 22.64 -14.02
C LYS A 345 -8.95 22.58 -13.51
N TYR A 346 -8.63 21.59 -12.68
CA TYR A 346 -7.26 21.10 -12.69
C TYR A 346 -7.03 20.57 -14.11
N PRO A 347 -5.92 20.93 -14.76
CA PRO A 347 -5.61 20.38 -16.08
C PRO A 347 -5.30 18.89 -15.89
N GLY A 348 -6.35 18.07 -15.89
CA GLY A 348 -6.26 16.70 -15.40
C GLY A 348 -7.40 15.83 -15.91
N GLN A 349 -7.67 15.88 -17.21
CA GLN A 349 -8.08 14.71 -18.00
C GLN A 349 -8.03 15.11 -19.47
N ARG A 350 -6.83 15.06 -20.04
CA ARG A 350 -6.69 14.37 -21.32
C ARG A 350 -5.57 13.40 -21.09
N LEU A 351 -5.90 12.10 -21.18
CA LEU A 351 -4.96 10.99 -21.19
C LEU A 351 -3.64 11.48 -21.76
N LEU A 352 -2.58 11.43 -20.96
CA LEU A 352 -1.22 11.67 -21.43
C LEU A 352 -1.03 10.74 -22.62
N ASP A 353 -1.14 11.34 -23.81
CA ASP A 353 -1.31 10.59 -25.03
C ASP A 353 -0.01 9.85 -25.35
N SER A 354 -0.04 8.96 -26.34
CA SER A 354 1.15 8.20 -26.73
C SER A 354 2.37 9.10 -27.01
N SER A 355 2.13 10.36 -27.39
CA SER A 355 3.19 11.32 -27.68
C SER A 355 3.85 11.92 -26.43
N TYR A 356 3.10 12.12 -25.34
CA TYR A 356 3.67 12.46 -24.03
C TYR A 356 4.51 11.30 -23.46
N ARG A 357 3.95 10.09 -23.51
CA ARG A 357 4.59 8.88 -22.96
C ARG A 357 5.90 8.59 -23.67
N GLU A 358 5.94 8.76 -24.99
CA GLU A 358 7.14 8.53 -25.78
C GLU A 358 8.27 9.52 -25.44
N VAL A 359 7.96 10.80 -25.22
CA VAL A 359 8.97 11.76 -24.77
C VAL A 359 9.47 11.42 -23.37
N SER A 360 8.59 10.98 -22.46
CA SER A 360 8.97 10.59 -21.10
C SER A 360 9.87 9.35 -21.09
N ARG A 361 9.54 8.33 -21.89
CA ARG A 361 10.37 7.14 -22.12
C ARG A 361 11.77 7.51 -22.62
N LEU A 362 11.85 8.43 -23.58
CA LEU A 362 13.13 8.88 -24.12
C LEU A 362 13.97 9.65 -23.08
N LEU A 363 13.36 10.32 -22.10
CA LEU A 363 14.07 10.97 -21.00
C LEU A 363 14.61 9.94 -20.00
N GLU A 364 13.85 8.88 -19.72
CA GLU A 364 14.28 7.77 -18.86
C GLU A 364 15.46 7.00 -19.48
N GLU A 365 15.40 6.70 -20.78
CA GLU A 365 16.45 5.96 -21.48
C GLU A 365 17.78 6.72 -21.61
N ASN A 366 17.75 8.05 -21.47
CA ASN A 366 18.90 8.90 -21.75
C ASN A 366 19.36 9.76 -20.56
N GLY A 367 18.73 9.60 -19.39
CA GLY A 367 19.06 10.37 -18.20
C GLY A 367 20.22 9.79 -17.41
N ASP A 368 20.96 10.66 -16.73
CA ASP A 368 22.20 10.29 -16.05
C ASP A 368 21.97 9.64 -14.67
N ASN A 369 20.89 10.03 -13.97
CA ASN A 369 20.49 9.45 -12.68
C ASN A 369 18.99 9.68 -12.39
N LYS A 370 18.44 9.01 -11.36
CA LYS A 370 17.01 9.05 -11.01
C LYS A 370 16.50 10.48 -10.74
N THR A 371 17.25 11.28 -9.98
CA THR A 371 16.88 12.67 -9.64
C THR A 371 16.82 13.57 -10.88
N TRP A 372 17.75 13.36 -11.82
CA TRP A 372 17.75 14.08 -13.08
C TRP A 372 16.54 13.69 -13.93
N VAL A 373 16.22 12.39 -14.01
CA VAL A 373 15.09 11.88 -14.81
C VAL A 373 13.77 12.38 -14.25
N SER A 374 13.58 12.33 -12.93
CA SER A 374 12.37 12.85 -12.27
C SER A 374 12.18 14.34 -12.54
N THR A 375 13.26 15.13 -12.42
CA THR A 375 13.24 16.57 -12.69
C THR A 375 12.95 16.86 -14.17
N ALA A 376 13.57 16.14 -15.10
CA ALA A 376 13.34 16.31 -16.53
C ALA A 376 11.89 15.95 -16.92
N LYS A 377 11.34 14.87 -16.35
CA LYS A 377 9.93 14.49 -16.52
C LYS A 377 8.98 15.54 -15.94
N ARG A 378 9.34 16.16 -14.81
CA ARG A 378 8.58 17.27 -14.20
C ARG A 378 8.55 18.50 -15.09
N VAL A 379 9.71 18.94 -15.63
CA VAL A 379 9.79 20.04 -16.61
C VAL A 379 8.94 19.73 -17.84
N TRP A 380 9.01 18.50 -18.35
CA TRP A 380 8.21 18.07 -19.50
C TRP A 380 6.71 18.08 -19.19
N TYR A 381 6.32 17.57 -18.02
CA TYR A 381 4.94 17.55 -17.55
C TYR A 381 4.35 18.97 -17.45
N ASP A 382 5.04 19.86 -16.74
CA ASP A 382 4.57 21.24 -16.54
C ASP A 382 4.44 21.96 -17.89
N PHE A 383 5.41 21.77 -18.78
CA PHE A 383 5.37 22.37 -20.12
C PHE A 383 4.21 21.81 -20.94
N TYR A 384 4.06 20.49 -20.98
CA TYR A 384 3.05 19.82 -21.78
C TYR A 384 1.64 20.23 -21.35
N GLN A 385 1.43 20.38 -20.04
CA GLN A 385 0.16 20.85 -19.47
C GLN A 385 -0.17 22.29 -19.86
N GLN A 386 0.84 23.18 -19.89
CA GLN A 386 0.63 24.60 -20.15
C GLN A 386 0.60 24.95 -21.66
N ALA A 387 1.50 24.38 -22.47
CA ALA A 387 1.61 24.69 -23.90
C ALA A 387 0.75 23.81 -24.79
N ARG A 388 0.41 22.58 -24.35
CA ARG A 388 -0.29 21.57 -25.16
C ARG A 388 0.33 21.39 -26.56
N PRO A 389 1.62 21.04 -26.63
CA PRO A 389 2.34 20.95 -27.89
C PRO A 389 1.80 19.82 -28.77
N GLN A 390 1.77 20.02 -30.09
CA GLN A 390 1.62 18.92 -31.03
C GLN A 390 2.96 18.20 -31.22
N VAL A 391 3.11 17.04 -30.60
CA VAL A 391 4.35 16.26 -30.62
C VAL A 391 4.39 15.39 -31.88
N LYS A 392 4.90 15.97 -32.99
CA LYS A 392 5.11 15.25 -34.25
C LYS A 392 6.38 14.38 -34.26
N LYS A 393 7.39 14.74 -33.47
CA LYS A 393 8.68 14.05 -33.34
C LYS A 393 9.12 14.05 -31.88
N ALA A 394 8.93 12.94 -31.17
CA ALA A 394 9.25 12.83 -29.75
C ALA A 394 10.72 13.10 -29.45
N ASN A 395 11.65 12.57 -30.26
CA ASN A 395 13.09 12.83 -30.16
C ASN A 395 13.46 14.32 -30.13
N ALA A 396 12.74 15.16 -30.90
CA ALA A 396 13.00 16.60 -30.94
C ALA A 396 12.55 17.32 -29.66
N TRP A 397 11.52 16.81 -28.99
CA TRP A 397 11.04 17.33 -27.72
C TRP A 397 11.87 16.83 -26.54
N ALA A 398 12.23 15.53 -26.53
CA ALA A 398 13.15 14.98 -25.54
C ALA A 398 14.47 15.75 -25.54
N ALA A 399 15.13 15.91 -26.69
CA ALA A 399 16.39 16.65 -26.78
C ALA A 399 16.25 18.14 -26.35
N ALA A 400 15.08 18.74 -26.56
CA ALA A 400 14.81 20.11 -26.10
C ALA A 400 14.62 20.21 -24.58
N VAL A 401 13.99 19.22 -23.95
CA VAL A 401 13.87 19.13 -22.48
C VAL A 401 15.27 18.95 -21.87
N ILE A 402 16.10 18.07 -22.42
CA ILE A 402 17.50 17.88 -21.98
C ILE A 402 18.29 19.18 -22.10
N TYR A 403 18.16 19.88 -23.22
CA TYR A 403 18.81 21.17 -23.40
C TYR A 403 18.27 22.24 -22.44
N THR A 404 16.99 22.16 -22.06
CA THR A 404 16.37 23.04 -21.05
C THR A 404 16.98 22.79 -19.68
N MET A 405 17.11 21.52 -19.28
CA MET A 405 17.76 21.09 -18.04
C MET A 405 19.20 21.62 -17.98
N ALA A 406 19.99 21.39 -19.02
CA ALA A 406 21.38 21.90 -19.09
C ALA A 406 21.47 23.42 -18.89
N ARG A 407 20.46 24.18 -19.33
CA ARG A 407 20.43 25.64 -19.14
C ARG A 407 19.87 26.07 -17.78
N LEU A 408 18.97 25.29 -17.20
CA LEU A 408 18.46 25.47 -15.83
C LEU A 408 19.58 25.31 -14.80
N PHE A 409 20.41 24.27 -14.97
CA PHE A 409 21.52 23.92 -14.07
C PHE A 409 22.88 24.51 -14.48
N SER A 410 22.92 25.30 -15.56
CA SER A 410 24.14 25.96 -16.08
C SER A 410 25.27 25.02 -16.55
N GLU A 411 24.91 23.83 -17.00
CA GLU A 411 25.83 22.86 -17.62
C GLU A 411 26.28 23.33 -19.00
N ARG A 412 27.59 23.51 -19.19
CA ARG A 412 28.14 24.08 -20.44
C ARG A 412 28.48 23.04 -21.50
N ASP A 413 28.63 21.77 -21.11
CA ASP A 413 29.14 20.71 -21.98
C ASP A 413 28.05 20.14 -22.91
N ILE A 414 26.77 20.38 -22.59
CA ILE A 414 25.65 19.96 -23.43
C ILE A 414 25.35 21.06 -24.47
N THR A 415 25.59 20.74 -25.74
CA THR A 415 25.31 21.64 -26.87
C THR A 415 24.10 21.18 -27.70
N GLN A 416 23.41 22.12 -28.35
CA GLN A 416 22.31 21.80 -29.28
C GLN A 416 22.78 20.96 -30.47
N LYS A 417 24.05 21.11 -30.87
CA LYS A 417 24.64 20.40 -32.00
C LYS A 417 24.84 18.92 -31.68
N ASP A 418 25.30 18.62 -30.47
CA ASP A 418 25.55 17.23 -30.06
C ASP A 418 24.24 16.49 -29.79
N LEU A 419 23.27 17.16 -29.16
CA LEU A 419 21.93 16.63 -28.98
C LEU A 419 21.21 16.40 -30.32
N ALA A 420 21.39 17.31 -31.29
CA ALA A 420 20.85 17.14 -32.64
C ALA A 420 21.38 15.88 -33.33
N HIS A 421 22.69 15.61 -33.19
CA HIS A 421 23.30 14.39 -33.70
C HIS A 421 22.76 13.14 -32.98
N ARG A 422 22.76 13.14 -31.64
CA ARG A 422 22.29 12.01 -30.80
C ARG A 422 20.84 11.62 -31.08
N TYR A 423 19.96 12.61 -31.20
CA TYR A 423 18.52 12.38 -31.39
C TYR A 423 18.07 12.38 -32.86
N GLN A 424 19.01 12.54 -33.81
CA GLN A 424 18.77 12.59 -35.25
C GLN A 424 17.73 13.66 -35.65
N VAL A 425 17.91 14.88 -35.14
CA VAL A 425 17.04 16.04 -35.38
C VAL A 425 17.85 17.27 -35.76
N ALA A 426 17.21 18.29 -36.34
CA ALA A 426 17.92 19.52 -36.69
C ALA A 426 18.19 20.38 -35.44
N PRO A 427 19.39 20.99 -35.27
CA PRO A 427 19.69 21.85 -34.13
C PRO A 427 18.70 23.03 -33.98
N GLY A 428 18.24 23.58 -35.10
CA GLY A 428 17.22 24.64 -35.10
C GLY A 428 15.88 24.20 -34.50
N THR A 429 15.50 22.93 -34.63
CA THR A 429 14.27 22.38 -34.02
C THR A 429 14.39 22.31 -32.51
N ILE A 430 15.53 21.84 -31.98
CA ILE A 430 15.82 21.82 -30.54
C ILE A 430 15.79 23.24 -29.98
N SER A 431 16.43 24.19 -30.67
CA SER A 431 16.49 25.60 -30.27
C SER A 431 15.09 26.23 -30.16
N ASN A 432 14.21 25.94 -31.12
CA ASN A 432 12.84 26.43 -31.10
C ASN A 432 12.04 25.83 -29.94
N HIS A 433 12.04 24.52 -29.78
CA HIS A 433 11.30 23.84 -28.70
C HIS A 433 11.81 24.25 -27.31
N TYR A 434 13.13 24.35 -27.12
CA TYR A 434 13.73 24.85 -25.88
C TYR A 434 13.21 26.25 -25.52
N ARG A 435 13.21 27.19 -26.49
CA ARG A 435 12.69 28.55 -26.24
C ARG A 435 11.21 28.52 -25.88
N THR A 436 10.42 27.67 -26.56
CA THR A 436 9.01 27.48 -26.24
C THR A 436 8.84 26.98 -24.80
N ILE A 437 9.58 25.95 -24.38
CA ILE A 437 9.56 25.44 -23.00
C ILE A 437 9.92 26.54 -22.01
N TRP A 438 11.05 27.21 -22.23
CA TRP A 438 11.57 28.25 -21.36
C TRP A 438 10.60 29.42 -21.17
N GLN A 439 9.97 29.86 -22.26
CA GLN A 439 9.03 30.98 -22.24
C GLN A 439 7.68 30.58 -21.66
N THR A 440 7.14 29.41 -22.03
CA THR A 440 5.86 28.92 -21.51
C THR A 440 5.93 28.78 -20.00
N LEU A 441 6.98 28.14 -19.48
CA LEU A 441 7.14 27.89 -18.05
C LEU A 441 7.69 29.10 -17.27
N ASN A 442 8.01 30.19 -17.98
CA ASN A 442 8.65 31.39 -17.43
C ASN A 442 9.88 31.06 -16.58
N LEU A 443 10.75 30.19 -17.12
CA LEU A 443 11.89 29.65 -16.39
C LEU A 443 12.95 30.73 -16.11
N LYS A 444 13.56 30.62 -14.95
CA LYS A 444 14.78 31.34 -14.59
C LYS A 444 15.90 30.34 -14.35
N ARG A 445 17.16 30.78 -14.44
CA ARG A 445 18.28 29.91 -14.03
C ARG A 445 18.12 29.54 -12.56
N PHE A 446 18.38 28.28 -12.24
CA PHE A 446 18.19 27.70 -10.91
C PHE A 446 16.78 27.89 -10.34
N ASP A 447 15.76 27.76 -11.21
CA ASP A 447 14.36 27.84 -10.80
C ASP A 447 14.07 26.83 -9.69
N GLN A 448 13.68 27.32 -8.51
CA GLN A 448 13.51 26.51 -7.29
C GLN A 448 12.48 25.40 -7.43
N ARG A 449 11.61 25.46 -8.45
CA ARG A 449 10.66 24.39 -8.78
C ARG A 449 11.34 23.10 -9.24
N TYR A 450 12.58 23.18 -9.72
CA TYR A 450 13.28 22.07 -10.35
C TYR A 450 14.69 21.84 -9.79
N THR A 451 15.14 22.61 -8.79
CA THR A 451 16.51 22.55 -8.26
C THR A 451 16.63 22.09 -6.81
N ARG A 452 15.57 21.51 -6.24
CA ARG A 452 15.57 20.95 -4.88
C ARG A 452 15.86 19.47 -4.90
#